data_AF-A0A498GC75-F1
#
_entry.id   AF-A0A498GC75-F1
#
_cell.length_a   1.000
_cell.length_b   1.000
_cell.length_c   1.000
_cell.angle_alpha   90.00
_cell.angle_beta   90.00
_cell.angle_gamma   90.00
#
_symmetry.space_group_name_H-M   'P 1'
#
loop_
_entity.id
_entity.type
_entity.pdbx_description
1 polymer ?
#
loop_
_entity_poly.entity_id
_entity_poly.type
_entity_poly.pdbx_seq_one_letter_code
_entity_poly.pdbx_strand_id
1 'polypeptide(L)' 'RGSQSSAKQWLRRFRHHYNHERPNQALDGRTPAEVIQN' A
#
# COMPACT_ATOMS: atom_id res chain seq x y z
N ARG A 1 -22.57 12.17 -0.17
CA ARG A 1 -22.19 11.60 1.15
C ARG A 1 -21.24 10.44 0.92
N GLY A 2 -19.94 10.59 1.21
CA GLY A 2 -19.01 9.46 1.24
C GLY A 2 -19.31 8.61 2.46
N SER A 3 -19.57 7.32 2.28
CA SER A 3 -19.88 6.42 3.39
C SER A 3 -18.58 5.96 4.06
N GLN A 4 -18.64 5.66 5.37
CA GLN A 4 -17.51 5.06 6.08
C GLN A 4 -17.06 3.74 5.40
N SER A 5 -18.01 3.01 4.82
CA SER A 5 -17.79 1.78 4.06
C SER A 5 -16.94 2.02 2.81
N SER A 6 -17.22 3.08 2.03
CA SER A 6 -16.41 3.42 0.84
C SER A 6 -15.00 3.85 1.23
N ALA A 7 -14.84 4.61 2.32
CA ALA A 7 -13.53 5.01 2.83
C ALA A 7 -12.69 3.80 3.29
N LYS A 8 -13.30 2.84 3.99
CA LYS A 8 -12.61 1.59 4.40
C LYS A 8 -12.15 0.77 3.21
N GLN A 9 -12.99 0.65 2.17
CA GLN A 9 -12.63 -0.09 0.97
C GLN A 9 -11.49 0.60 0.22
N TRP A 10 -11.53 1.93 0.11
CA TRP A 10 -10.45 2.71 -0.47
C TRP A 10 -9.13 2.51 0.29
N LEU A 11 -9.14 2.62 1.62
CA LEU A 11 -7.94 2.43 2.44
C LEU A 11 -7.32 1.03 2.28
N ARG A 12 -8.15 -0.03 2.18
CA ARG A 12 -7.64 -1.38 1.91
C ARG A 12 -6.91 -1.46 0.57
N ARG A 13 -7.51 -0.92 -0.49
CA ARG A 13 -6.90 -0.89 -1.83
C ARG A 13 -5.62 -0.07 -1.84
N PHE A 14 -5.66 1.10 -1.21
CA PHE A 14 -4.50 1.99 -1.09
C PHE A 14 -3.33 1.30 -0.37
N ARG A 15 -3.58 0.66 0.79
CA ARG A 15 -2.54 -0.05 1.54
C ARG A 15 -1.92 -1.17 0.72
N HIS A 16 -2.73 -1.94 -0.01
CA HIS A 16 -2.21 -3.02 -0.86
C HIS A 16 -1.32 -2.45 -1.98
N HIS A 17 -1.83 -1.47 -2.72
CA HIS A 17 -1.10 -0.84 -3.81
C HIS A 17 0.24 -0.26 -3.35
N TYR A 18 0.23 0.52 -2.26
CA TYR A 18 1.46 1.13 -1.74
C TYR A 18 2.47 0.09 -1.25
N ASN A 19 2.01 -0.94 -0.55
CA ASN A 19 2.91 -1.90 0.08
C ASN A 19 3.50 -2.93 -0.90
N HIS A 20 2.80 -3.25 -1.99
CA HIS A 20 3.16 -4.39 -2.86
C HIS A 20 3.46 -4.02 -4.32
N GLU A 21 2.98 -2.88 -4.82
CA GLU A 21 3.09 -2.56 -6.25
C GLU A 21 3.94 -1.31 -6.50
N ARG A 22 4.37 -0.63 -5.44
CA ARG A 22 5.01 0.69 -5.53
C ARG A 22 6.45 0.65 -5.01
N PRO A 23 7.43 0.43 -5.91
CA PRO A 23 8.84 0.64 -5.65
C PRO A 23 9.12 1.97 -4.95
N ASN A 24 9.94 1.92 -3.91
CA ASN A 24 10.35 3.10 -3.17
C ASN A 24 11.87 3.29 -3.32
N GLN A 25 12.28 4.49 -3.75
CA GLN A 25 13.69 4.84 -3.90
C GLN A 25 14.46 4.74 -2.58
N ALA A 26 13.81 5.03 -1.44
CA ALA A 26 14.40 4.88 -0.12
C ALA A 26 14.57 3.41 0.32
N LEU A 27 13.97 2.46 -0.42
CA LEU A 27 14.05 1.02 -0.19
C LEU A 27 14.82 0.33 -1.32
N ASP A 28 15.77 1.02 -1.95
CA ASP A 28 16.56 0.51 -3.08
C ASP A 28 15.71 0.04 -4.27
N GLY A 29 14.57 0.70 -4.49
CA GLY A 29 13.62 0.33 -5.54
C GLY A 29 12.73 -0.87 -5.19
N ARG A 30 12.83 -1.40 -3.97
CA ARG A 30 11.94 -2.46 -3.47
C ARG A 30 10.65 -1.87 -2.92
N THR A 31 9.64 -2.72 -2.81
CA THR A 31 8.38 -2.42 -2.16
C THR A 31 8.48 -2.65 -0.65
N PRO A 32 7.67 -1.96 0.18
CA PRO A 32 7.65 -2.20 1.62
C PRO A 32 7.43 -3.67 2.00
N ALA A 33 6.58 -4.40 1.27
CA ALA A 33 6.32 -5.81 1.54
C ALA A 33 7.56 -6.69 1.31
N GLU A 34 8.35 -6.41 0.29
CA GLU A 34 9.59 -7.16 0.01
C GLU A 34 10.66 -6.94 1.09
N VAL A 35 10.69 -5.76 1.72
CA VAL A 35 11.67 -5.45 2.78
C VAL A 35 11.29 -6.13 4.10
N ILE A 36 9.99 -6.23 4.41
CA ILE A 36 9.49 -6.83 5.67
C ILE A 36 9.43 -8.37 5.61
N GLN A 37 9.39 -8.97 4.42
CA GLN A 37 9.42 -10.43 4.26
C GLN A 37 10.82 -11.07 4.42
N ASN A 38 11.87 -10.26 4.55
CA ASN A 38 13.23 -10.70 4.90
C ASN A 38 13.46 -10.61 6.41
#